data_AF-A0A943BGJ8-F1
#
_entry.id   AF-A0A943BGJ8-F1
#
_cell.length_a   1.000
_cell.length_b   1.000
_cell.length_c   1.000
_cell.angle_alpha   90.00
_cell.angle_beta   90.00
_cell.angle_gamma   90.00
#
_symmetry.space_group_name_H-M   'P 1'
#
loop_
_entity.id
_entity.type
_entity.pdbx_description
1 polymer ?
#
loop_
_entity_poly.entity_id
_entity_poly.type
_entity_poly.pdbx_seq_one_letter_code
_entity_poly.pdbx_strand_id
1 'polypeptide(L)'
;MLQHIVKKKKNRSPKILENETNGVEFTVHKHICYGDEWLLTCRELGFEMRRLHTEDMEEAKEKAIIEMIQLLGKTISKYQKAIAEIEQ
;
A
#
# COMPACT_ATOMS: atom_id res chain seq x y z
N MET A 1 -3.81 14.18 -8.39
CA MET A 1 -3.07 12.93 -8.12
C MET A 1 -2.15 12.66 -9.30
N LEU A 2 -0.84 12.85 -9.13
CA LEU A 2 0.17 12.54 -10.16
C LEU A 2 0.63 11.09 -9.94
N GLN A 3 0.29 10.20 -10.88
CA GLN A 3 0.79 8.81 -10.90
C GLN A 3 2.15 8.80 -11.61
N HIS A 4 3.23 8.46 -10.91
CA HIS A 4 4.53 8.25 -11.55
C HIS A 4 4.71 6.75 -11.83
N ILE A 5 4.83 6.38 -13.11
CA ILE A 5 5.05 5.00 -13.56
C ILE A 5 6.53 4.85 -13.91
N VAL A 6 7.32 4.13 -13.11
CA VAL A 6 8.72 3.83 -13.41
C VAL A 6 8.82 2.51 -14.18
N LYS A 7 9.27 2.53 -15.44
CA LYS A 7 9.53 1.34 -16.27
C LYS A 7 11.04 1.01 -16.29
N LYS A 8 11.46 -0.16 -15.79
CA LYS A 8 12.77 -0.77 -16.12
C LYS A 8 12.59 -2.05 -16.95
N LYS A 9 13.33 -2.19 -18.06
CA LYS A 9 13.33 -3.35 -18.97
C LYS A 9 14.48 -4.32 -18.65
N LYS A 10 14.15 -5.58 -18.32
CA LYS A 10 14.58 -6.83 -19.00
C LYS A 10 13.97 -8.06 -18.26
N ASN A 11 13.10 -8.78 -18.96
CA ASN A 11 12.55 -10.14 -18.74
C ASN A 11 11.57 -10.53 -17.61
N ARG A 12 11.04 -9.59 -16.82
CA ARG A 12 9.68 -9.60 -16.21
C ARG A 12 9.65 -8.31 -15.40
N SER A 13 9.36 -7.19 -16.06
CA SER A 13 9.31 -5.90 -15.37
C SER A 13 8.27 -6.02 -14.24
N PRO A 14 8.66 -5.89 -12.97
CA PRO A 14 7.68 -5.87 -11.90
C PRO A 14 6.72 -4.72 -12.22
N LYS A 15 5.43 -5.02 -12.25
CA LYS A 15 4.42 -3.97 -12.37
C LYS A 15 4.33 -3.35 -10.99
N ILE A 16 4.87 -2.14 -10.85
CA ILE A 16 4.94 -1.38 -9.60
C ILE A 16 4.18 -0.08 -9.82
N LEU A 17 3.30 0.24 -8.88
CA LEU A 17 2.58 1.51 -8.79
C LEU A 17 2.92 2.13 -7.44
N GLU A 18 3.70 3.20 -7.48
CA GLU A 18 4.08 3.97 -6.29
C GLU A 18 3.13 5.16 -6.15
N ASN A 19 2.69 5.41 -4.92
CA ASN A 19 1.85 6.55 -4.58
C ASN A 19 2.36 7.18 -3.30
N GLU A 20 2.53 8.50 -3.34
CA GLU A 20 2.86 9.33 -2.19
C GLU A 20 1.73 10.33 -2.01
N THR A 21 1.11 10.34 -0.83
CA THR A 21 0.07 11.32 -0.48
C THR A 21 0.35 11.86 0.91
N ASN A 22 0.57 13.17 1.01
CA ASN A 22 0.81 13.87 2.26
C ASN A 22 1.92 13.23 3.11
N GLY A 23 3.00 12.81 2.45
CA GLY A 23 4.14 12.15 3.08
C GLY A 23 3.93 10.67 3.43
N VAL A 24 2.77 10.08 3.10
CA VAL A 24 2.53 8.64 3.23
C VAL A 24 2.82 7.94 1.92
N GLU A 25 3.89 7.16 1.89
CA GLU A 25 4.29 6.36 0.73
C GLU A 25 3.73 4.93 0.82
N PHE A 26 3.08 4.49 -0.27
CA PHE A 26 2.67 3.10 -0.43
C PHE A 26 2.85 2.63 -1.87
N THR A 27 3.04 1.32 -2.02
CA THR A 27 3.36 0.70 -3.31
C THR A 27 2.47 -0.52 -3.56
N VAL A 28 1.87 -0.57 -4.73
CA VAL A 28 1.15 -1.75 -5.24
C VAL A 28 2.03 -2.46 -6.27
N HIS A 29 2.40 -3.71 -6.01
CA HIS A 29 3.37 -4.41 -6.84
C HIS A 29 3.09 -5.91 -6.97
N LYS A 30 3.56 -6.54 -8.06
CA LYS A 30 3.68 -8.00 -8.15
C LYS A 30 5.06 -8.46 -7.73
N HIS A 31 5.14 -9.50 -6.91
CA HIS A 31 6.43 -10.09 -6.52
C HIS A 31 6.83 -11.19 -7.51
N ILE A 32 8.04 -11.10 -8.07
CA ILE A 32 8.55 -12.00 -9.13
C ILE A 32 8.57 -13.50 -8.72
N CYS A 33 8.69 -13.80 -7.43
CA CYS A 33 8.74 -15.16 -6.87
C CYS A 33 7.42 -15.67 -6.23
N TYR A 34 6.38 -14.85 -6.05
CA TYR A 34 5.20 -15.23 -5.24
C TYR A 34 3.89 -15.30 -6.06
N GLY A 35 4.00 -15.52 -7.37
CA GLY A 35 2.85 -15.72 -8.26
C GLY A 35 2.31 -14.43 -8.86
N ASP A 36 1.09 -14.49 -9.41
CA ASP A 36 0.45 -13.38 -10.12
C ASP A 36 -0.37 -12.45 -9.21
N GLU A 37 -0.33 -12.66 -7.89
CA GLU A 37 -1.05 -11.85 -6.91
C GLU A 37 -0.41 -10.46 -6.72
N TRP A 38 -1.26 -9.45 -6.58
CA TRP A 38 -0.84 -8.09 -6.23
C TRP A 38 -0.69 -7.90 -4.73
N LEU A 39 0.35 -7.16 -4.35
CA LEU A 39 0.72 -6.86 -2.97
C LEU A 39 0.70 -5.35 -2.72
N LEU A 40 0.38 -4.97 -1.48
CA LEU A 40 0.49 -3.63 -0.95
C LEU A 40 1.63 -3.57 0.07
N THR A 41 2.48 -2.56 -0.07
CA THR A 41 3.55 -2.20 0.87
C THR A 41 3.30 -0.79 1.39
N CYS A 42 3.44 -0.57 2.69
CA CYS A 42 3.57 0.75 3.29
C CYS A 42 4.47 0.61 4.53
N ARG A 43 5.71 1.09 4.40
CA ARG A 43 6.73 0.95 5.45
C ARG A 43 6.42 1.78 6.69
N GLU A 44 5.83 2.96 6.50
CA GLU A 44 5.40 3.82 7.60
C GLU A 44 4.35 3.15 8.49
N LEU A 45 3.48 2.33 7.90
CA LEU A 45 2.47 1.55 8.62
C LEU A 45 2.97 0.15 9.01
N GLY A 46 4.25 -0.16 8.78
CA GLY A 46 4.91 -1.36 9.28
C GLY A 46 4.58 -2.66 8.52
N PHE A 47 4.19 -2.60 7.24
CA PHE A 47 3.94 -3.81 6.46
C PHE A 47 4.53 -3.74 5.05
N GLU A 48 5.09 -4.85 4.59
CA GLU A 48 5.76 -4.93 3.28
C GLU A 48 5.08 -5.84 2.27
N MET A 49 4.21 -6.77 2.71
CA MET A 49 3.62 -7.78 1.82
C MET A 49 2.16 -8.09 2.20
N ARG A 50 1.28 -7.08 2.19
CA ARG A 50 -0.14 -7.31 2.39
C ARG A 50 -0.77 -7.75 1.05
N ARG A 51 -1.42 -8.91 1.05
CA ARG A 51 -2.06 -9.48 -0.15
C ARG A 51 -3.34 -8.74 -0.51
N LEU A 52 -3.54 -8.47 -1.81
CA LEU A 52 -4.76 -7.86 -2.35
C LEU A 52 -5.71 -8.89 -2.97
N HIS A 53 -5.33 -10.17 -3.01
CA HIS A 53 -6.19 -11.27 -3.45
C HIS A 53 -6.85 -11.02 -4.81
N THR A 54 -6.04 -10.55 -5.77
CA THR A 54 -6.43 -10.36 -7.17
C THR A 54 -5.18 -10.40 -8.05
N GLU A 55 -5.37 -10.79 -9.31
CA GLU A 55 -4.37 -10.72 -10.38
C GLU A 55 -4.60 -9.52 -11.32
N ASP A 56 -5.79 -8.91 -11.26
CA ASP A 56 -6.18 -7.75 -12.06
C ASP A 56 -5.57 -6.46 -11.47
N MET A 57 -5.01 -5.63 -12.35
CA MET A 57 -4.31 -4.41 -11.94
C MET A 57 -5.27 -3.34 -11.42
N GLU A 58 -6.41 -3.14 -12.08
CA GLU A 58 -7.34 -2.09 -11.71
C GLU A 58 -8.06 -2.45 -10.41
N GLU A 59 -8.46 -3.71 -10.26
CA GLU A 59 -9.00 -4.23 -9.00
C GLU A 59 -7.98 -4.10 -7.85
N ALA A 60 -6.68 -4.39 -8.12
CA ALA A 60 -5.63 -4.22 -7.13
C ALA A 60 -5.48 -2.76 -6.68
N LYS A 61 -5.59 -1.79 -7.59
CA LYS A 61 -5.55 -0.36 -7.23
C LYS A 61 -6.72 0.01 -6.32
N GLU A 62 -7.93 -0.39 -6.67
CA GLU A 62 -9.13 -0.09 -5.87
C GLU A 62 -9.03 -0.70 -4.47
N LYS A 63 -8.65 -1.98 -4.39
CA LYS A 63 -8.45 -2.67 -3.11
C LYS A 63 -7.35 -2.01 -2.28
N ALA A 64 -6.22 -1.63 -2.90
CA ALA A 64 -5.13 -0.94 -2.21
C ALA A 64 -5.58 0.38 -1.58
N ILE A 65 -6.38 1.17 -2.29
CA ILE A 65 -6.93 2.44 -1.77
C ILE A 65 -7.83 2.17 -0.56
N ILE A 66 -8.77 1.23 -0.68
CA ILE A 66 -9.69 0.86 0.42
C ILE A 66 -8.90 0.38 1.64
N GLU A 67 -7.91 -0.48 1.43
CA GLU A 67 -7.08 -1.03 2.50
C GLU A 67 -6.26 0.06 3.21
N MET A 68 -5.66 0.99 2.45
CA MET A 68 -4.93 2.13 3.01
C MET A 68 -5.83 3.05 3.84
N ILE A 69 -7.05 3.35 3.36
CA ILE A 69 -8.03 4.15 4.12
C ILE A 69 -8.35 3.48 5.46
N GLN A 70 -8.62 2.17 5.45
CA GLN A 70 -8.92 1.42 6.67
C GLN A 70 -7.75 1.39 7.65
N LEU A 71 -6.53 1.18 7.15
CA LEU A 71 -5.32 1.14 7.95
C LEU A 71 -4.99 2.50 8.59
N LEU A 72 -5.10 3.57 7.83
CA LEU A 72 -4.93 4.93 8.33
C LEU A 72 -5.98 5.24 9.41
N GLY A 73 -7.25 4.89 9.16
CA GLY A 73 -8.32 5.07 10.15
C GLY A 73 -8.06 4.31 11.47
N LYS A 74 -7.60 3.06 11.40
CA LYS A 74 -7.20 2.28 12.58
C LYS A 74 -6.02 2.93 13.33
N THR A 75 -5.05 3.43 12.58
CA THR A 75 -3.87 4.10 13.12
C THR A 75 -4.23 5.41 13.83
N ILE A 76 -5.10 6.22 13.22
CA ILE A 76 -5.65 7.44 13.84
C ILE A 76 -6.38 7.10 15.15
N SER A 77 -7.27 6.10 15.13
CA SER A 77 -8.02 5.69 16.32
C SER A 77 -7.09 5.23 17.45
N LYS A 78 -6.02 4.48 17.14
CA LYS A 78 -5.00 4.06 18.12
C LYS A 78 -4.34 5.27 18.78
N TYR A 79 -3.87 6.24 17.99
CA TYR A 79 -3.17 7.40 18.54
C TYR A 79 -4.08 8.35 19.32
N GLN A 80 -5.32 8.55 18.86
CA GLN A 80 -6.31 9.34 19.61
C GLN A 80 -6.58 8.75 21.01
N LYS A 81 -6.69 7.42 21.12
CA LYS A 81 -6.83 6.75 22.42
C LYS A 81 -5.61 6.94 23.30
N ALA A 82 -4.40 6.77 22.74
CA ALA A 82 -3.17 6.96 23.49
C ALA A 82 -3.01 8.39 24.03
N ILE A 83 -3.38 9.41 23.24
CA ILE A 83 -3.38 10.82 23.70
C ILE A 83 -4.36 10.99 24.87
N ALA A 84 -5.59 10.50 24.73
CA ALA A 84 -6.60 10.60 25.78
C ALA A 84 -6.23 9.85 27.07
N GLU A 85 -5.36 8.83 27.00
CA GLU A 85 -4.80 8.14 28.17
C GLU A 85 -3.64 8.92 28.82
N ILE A 86 -2.84 9.66 28.03
CA ILE A 86 -1.72 10.48 28.53
C ILE A 86 -2.22 11.77 29.19
N GLU A 87 -3.31 12.35 28.69
CA GLU A 87 -3.90 13.59 29.23
C GLU A 87 -4.71 13.39 30.52
N GLN A 88 -4.83 12.14 31.02
CA GLN A 88 -5.47 11.80 32.31
C GLN A 88 -4.53 12.08 33.48
#